data_AF-A0A947YQY5-F1
#
_entry.id   AF-A0A947YQY5-F1
#
_cell.length_a   1.000
_cell.length_b   1.000
_cell.length_c   1.000
_cell.angle_alpha   90.00
_cell.angle_beta   90.00
_cell.angle_gamma   90.00
#
_symmetry.space_group_name_H-M   'P 1'
#
loop_
_entity.id
_entity.type
_entity.pdbx_description
1 polymer ?
#
loop_
_entity_poly.entity_id
_entity_poly.type
_entity_poly.pdbx_seq_one_letter_code
_entity_poly.pdbx_strand_id
1 'polypeptide(L)'
;MKTKRFYKIGLLVLALLPFSSVFSEDRRPFFLDKEMFLEDEGLSCELLSLKARETPTVFKIVAAFNRLPAYKLSQSGDLKEIILDLFGSLDQRYEDAVSRWTSSLIKEIEVEQRPDNGLRVRVKLGREGFPYLYTLPYTGKLILEIRESLLPLREPVKEPIEYLSFFHQGLKVNLLKVDLSSPEIIIRPALAKEKIYGLERTSSMARRERAAAAINGTFFTPSTGKPLGMVMIDQRMVSEPILSRTAFGITRSKKVLFDPISFKATISLSNRTIKIDGVNRRRQRREVVIYTPEYGLTTKTKDGIEITIVNNQISSINSSNSYIPGEGYVLSIGPDGPDIKGVRLFKEAELNLGLDGEWKDVVYALGGGPRLVKEGKIYITSKLENFRPDVALSRAARSAIGVTKDGKLLLVTVDSATLKELANLMIGLGAEEAMNLDGGGSSTLVYRDWVVNSPQGQRERAVSNALLVFER
;
A
#
# COMPACT_ATOMS: atom_id res chain seq x y z
N MET A 1 -14.67 4.31 79.21
CA MET A 1 -14.83 3.02 78.49
C MET A 1 -13.44 2.54 78.09
N LYS A 2 -12.95 1.35 78.49
CA LYS A 2 -13.21 0.03 77.85
C LYS A 2 -13.02 0.11 76.32
N THR A 3 -12.07 -0.56 75.64
CA THR A 3 -11.07 -1.57 76.08
C THR A 3 -9.92 -1.69 75.03
N LYS A 4 -8.70 -2.09 75.45
CA LYS A 4 -7.62 -2.54 74.53
C LYS A 4 -7.76 -4.05 74.21
N ARG A 5 -7.36 -4.49 73.00
CA ARG A 5 -6.69 -5.77 72.64
C ARG A 5 -6.51 -5.82 71.10
N PHE A 6 -5.31 -5.90 70.52
CA PHE A 6 -4.25 -6.95 70.50
C PHE A 6 -4.36 -7.93 69.31
N TYR A 7 -3.18 -8.22 68.73
CA TYR A 7 -2.91 -8.97 67.50
C TYR A 7 -3.48 -10.40 67.42
N LYS A 8 -3.65 -10.89 66.18
CA LYS A 8 -3.30 -12.28 65.84
C LYS A 8 -2.81 -12.45 64.40
N ILE A 9 -1.73 -13.20 64.25
CA ILE A 9 -1.12 -13.67 63.00
C ILE A 9 -1.60 -15.11 62.73
N GLY A 10 -1.71 -15.48 61.45
CA GLY A 10 -1.93 -16.84 60.93
C GLY A 10 -2.29 -16.72 59.44
N LEU A 11 -1.51 -17.14 58.44
CA LEU A 11 -0.50 -18.22 58.27
C LEU A 11 -1.09 -19.63 58.06
N LEU A 12 -1.45 -19.91 56.81
CA LEU A 12 -1.56 -21.22 56.13
C LEU A 12 -1.51 -20.91 54.60
N VAL A 13 -0.61 -21.34 53.71
CA VAL A 13 0.51 -22.33 53.69
C VAL A 13 0.12 -23.77 53.31
N LEU A 14 0.76 -24.28 52.23
CA LEU A 14 0.68 -25.60 51.58
C LEU A 14 -0.64 -25.92 50.83
N ALA A 15 -0.65 -26.54 49.64
CA ALA A 15 0.43 -27.06 48.77
C ALA A 15 0.33 -26.45 47.34
N LEU A 16 1.37 -26.25 46.51
CA LEU A 16 2.58 -27.00 46.10
C LEU A 16 2.35 -28.14 45.08
N LEU A 17 3.15 -28.10 44.00
CA LEU A 17 3.42 -29.12 42.97
C LEU A 17 2.44 -29.20 41.75
N PRO A 18 2.88 -29.65 40.55
CA PRO A 18 3.20 -28.67 39.49
C PRO A 18 2.66 -29.02 38.08
N PHE A 19 2.76 -28.08 37.14
CA PHE A 19 2.71 -28.38 35.70
C PHE A 19 3.98 -27.91 34.99
N SER A 20 5.05 -28.66 35.22
CA SER A 20 6.19 -28.76 34.30
C SER A 20 5.88 -29.80 33.20
N SER A 21 6.67 -29.78 32.11
CA SER A 21 6.67 -30.74 30.99
C SER A 21 5.36 -30.91 30.18
N VAL A 22 5.13 -30.02 29.21
CA VAL A 22 5.27 -30.34 27.77
C VAL A 22 5.82 -29.12 27.02
N PHE A 23 7.07 -28.76 27.29
CA PHE A 23 7.90 -28.02 26.33
C PHE A 23 8.89 -29.02 25.72
N SER A 24 8.41 -29.83 24.78
CA SER A 24 9.28 -30.71 23.99
C SER A 24 10.09 -29.87 23.01
N GLU A 25 11.37 -29.68 23.36
CA GLU A 25 12.53 -29.87 22.47
C GLU A 25 12.25 -29.81 20.95
N ASP A 26 12.15 -28.60 20.38
CA ASP A 26 12.99 -28.16 19.24
C ASP A 26 12.79 -26.65 18.98
N ARG A 27 13.09 -25.80 19.98
CA ARG A 27 13.26 -24.35 19.77
C ARG A 27 14.74 -24.01 19.60
N ARG A 28 15.33 -24.51 18.52
CA ARG A 28 16.55 -23.88 17.99
C ARG A 28 16.15 -22.46 17.52
N PRO A 29 16.89 -21.40 17.91
CA PRO A 29 16.63 -20.08 17.35
C PRO A 29 16.79 -20.13 15.83
N PHE A 30 15.79 -19.62 15.11
CA PHE A 30 15.83 -19.55 13.65
C PHE A 30 16.84 -18.45 13.28
N PHE A 31 18.05 -18.85 12.86
CA PHE A 31 19.11 -17.92 12.52
C PHE A 31 18.72 -17.07 11.30
N LEU A 32 19.02 -15.77 11.34
CA LEU A 32 18.78 -14.85 10.22
C LEU A 32 19.82 -15.08 9.12
N ASP A 33 19.56 -16.02 8.20
CA ASP A 33 20.07 -15.91 6.84
C ASP A 33 19.26 -14.82 6.10
N LYS A 34 19.66 -13.56 6.31
CA LYS A 34 19.19 -12.43 5.49
C LYS A 34 20.02 -12.38 4.20
N GLU A 35 19.52 -13.02 3.16
CA GLU A 35 20.08 -12.94 1.81
C GLU A 35 19.34 -11.88 0.98
N MET A 36 20.09 -10.94 0.39
CA MET A 36 19.57 -9.98 -0.57
C MET A 36 20.31 -10.13 -1.89
N PHE A 37 19.75 -10.90 -2.82
CA PHE A 37 20.26 -11.01 -4.19
C PHE A 37 19.80 -9.81 -5.02
N LEU A 38 20.77 -9.13 -5.64
CA LEU A 38 20.54 -8.13 -6.67
C LEU A 38 21.03 -8.71 -8.00
N GLU A 39 20.11 -9.14 -8.87
CA GLU A 39 20.41 -9.47 -10.26
C GLU A 39 20.71 -8.17 -11.02
N ASP A 40 21.97 -7.79 -11.10
CA ASP A 40 22.45 -6.65 -11.90
C ASP A 40 23.95 -6.83 -12.22
N GLU A 41 24.29 -7.91 -12.94
CA GLU A 41 25.66 -8.21 -13.38
C GLU A 41 26.16 -7.17 -14.38
N GLY A 42 26.85 -6.13 -13.88
CA GLY A 42 27.52 -5.14 -14.74
C GLY A 42 27.89 -3.80 -14.12
N LEU A 43 27.43 -3.48 -12.91
CA LEU A 43 27.73 -2.21 -12.23
C LEU A 43 28.40 -2.43 -10.88
N SER A 44 29.59 -1.85 -10.68
CA SER A 44 30.37 -2.00 -9.45
C SER A 44 29.78 -1.22 -8.27
N CYS A 45 29.83 -1.84 -7.09
CA CYS A 45 29.58 -1.19 -5.81
C CYS A 45 30.91 -0.69 -5.24
N GLU A 46 30.97 0.55 -4.75
CA GLU A 46 32.13 1.13 -4.06
C GLU A 46 31.77 1.48 -2.61
N LEU A 47 32.60 1.02 -1.68
CA LEU A 47 32.56 1.42 -0.28
C LEU A 47 33.12 2.84 -0.14
N LEU A 48 32.27 3.79 0.27
CA LEU A 48 32.61 5.21 0.44
C LEU A 48 33.13 5.55 1.85
N SER A 49 32.70 4.80 2.87
CA SER A 49 33.28 4.88 4.21
C SER A 49 32.83 3.70 5.07
N LEU A 50 33.72 3.19 5.92
CA LEU A 50 33.39 2.28 7.01
C LEU A 50 33.70 2.96 8.35
N LYS A 51 32.71 3.03 9.25
CA LYS A 51 32.86 3.70 10.56
C LYS A 51 32.24 2.86 11.67
N ALA A 52 32.94 2.74 12.80
CA ALA A 52 32.39 2.15 14.02
C ALA A 52 32.02 3.23 15.05
N ARG A 53 31.08 2.92 15.93
CA ARG A 53 30.77 3.69 17.14
C ARG A 53 30.21 2.78 18.23
N GLU A 54 30.68 2.97 19.45
CA GLU A 54 30.13 2.31 20.63
C GLU A 54 29.30 3.27 21.51
N THR A 55 28.36 2.67 22.24
CA THR A 55 27.64 3.23 23.39
C THR A 55 27.54 2.11 24.45
N PRO A 56 27.24 2.38 25.73
CA PRO A 56 27.31 1.39 26.81
C PRO A 56 26.49 0.10 26.63
N THR A 57 25.56 0.06 25.67
CA THR A 57 24.65 -1.07 25.41
C THR A 57 24.58 -1.50 23.95
N VAL A 58 25.25 -0.78 23.04
CA VAL A 58 25.14 -0.96 21.58
C VAL A 58 26.44 -0.57 20.89
N PHE A 59 26.97 -1.49 20.09
CA PHE A 59 28.03 -1.23 19.09
C PHE A 59 27.40 -1.11 17.70
N LYS A 60 27.88 -0.18 16.86
CA LYS A 60 27.39 0.00 15.48
C LYS A 60 28.55 0.10 14.50
N ILE A 61 28.47 -0.66 13.41
CA ILE A 61 29.26 -0.47 12.20
C ILE A 61 28.35 0.15 11.14
N VAL A 62 28.78 1.25 10.54
CA VAL A 62 28.09 1.95 9.45
C VAL A 62 28.97 1.90 8.22
N ALA A 63 28.55 1.13 7.23
CA ALA A 63 29.15 1.07 5.90
C ALA A 63 28.33 1.93 4.94
N ALA A 64 28.94 2.95 4.33
CA ALA A 64 28.31 3.80 3.33
C ALA A 64 28.84 3.43 1.94
N PHE A 65 27.96 3.30 0.96
CA PHE A 65 28.28 2.92 -0.41
C PHE A 65 27.68 3.89 -1.42
N ASN A 66 28.20 3.91 -2.64
CA ASN A 66 27.59 4.63 -3.77
C ASN A 66 26.25 3.98 -4.21
N ARG A 67 26.14 2.66 -4.05
CA ARG A 67 24.97 1.79 -4.23
C ARG A 67 25.08 0.68 -3.19
N LEU A 68 23.99 0.24 -2.56
CA LEU A 68 24.05 -0.87 -1.60
C LEU A 68 24.49 -2.17 -2.31
N PRO A 69 25.49 -2.91 -1.79
CA PRO A 69 25.84 -4.23 -2.29
C PRO A 69 24.74 -5.25 -1.93
N ALA A 70 24.73 -6.37 -2.65
CA ALA A 70 24.13 -7.59 -2.11
C ALA A 70 24.88 -8.00 -0.84
N TYR A 71 24.20 -8.56 0.16
CA TYR A 71 24.83 -8.95 1.42
C TYR A 71 24.24 -10.22 2.01
N LYS A 72 25.03 -10.88 2.85
CA LYS A 72 24.62 -11.99 3.72
C LYS A 72 25.16 -11.75 5.13
N LEU A 73 24.30 -11.92 6.12
CA LEU A 73 24.67 -11.91 7.54
C LEU A 73 24.61 -13.33 8.08
N SER A 74 25.61 -13.74 8.84
CA SER A 74 25.65 -15.03 9.53
C SER A 74 26.23 -14.86 10.93
N GLN A 75 25.94 -15.80 11.82
CA GLN A 75 26.40 -15.77 13.22
C GLN A 75 26.79 -17.18 13.67
N SER A 76 27.84 -17.30 14.50
CA SER A 76 28.24 -18.56 15.11
C SER A 76 27.17 -19.11 16.07
N GLY A 77 27.15 -20.43 16.25
CA GLY A 77 26.22 -21.10 17.17
C GLY A 77 26.41 -20.74 18.65
N ASP A 78 27.57 -20.21 19.03
CA ASP A 78 27.88 -19.71 20.38
C ASP A 78 27.62 -18.19 20.55
N LEU A 79 27.06 -17.55 19.52
CA LEU A 79 26.71 -16.13 19.45
C LEU A 79 27.87 -15.15 19.65
N LYS A 80 29.13 -15.59 19.52
CA LYS A 80 30.34 -14.76 19.73
C LYS A 80 31.08 -14.36 18.46
N GLU A 81 30.66 -14.82 17.28
CA GLU A 81 31.21 -14.38 16.00
C GLU A 81 30.07 -13.98 15.06
N ILE A 82 30.18 -12.80 14.47
CA ILE A 82 29.24 -12.29 13.46
C ILE A 82 30.02 -12.10 12.16
N ILE A 83 29.47 -12.60 11.06
CA ILE A 83 30.05 -12.51 9.72
C ILE A 83 29.08 -11.72 8.84
N LEU A 84 29.56 -10.61 8.26
CA LEU A 84 28.84 -9.83 7.27
C LEU A 84 29.58 -9.89 5.93
N ASP A 85 29.02 -10.64 4.99
CA ASP A 85 29.46 -10.75 3.61
C ASP A 85 28.81 -9.65 2.74
N LEU A 86 29.62 -8.94 1.96
CA LEU A 86 29.26 -7.82 1.09
C LEU A 86 29.72 -8.13 -0.35
N PHE A 87 28.80 -8.60 -1.19
CA PHE A 87 29.11 -9.09 -2.53
C PHE A 87 29.28 -7.93 -3.53
N GLY A 88 30.29 -8.02 -4.40
CA GLY A 88 30.57 -7.02 -5.45
C GLY A 88 31.04 -5.64 -4.94
N SER A 89 31.36 -5.53 -3.65
CA SER A 89 31.89 -4.31 -3.02
C SER A 89 33.40 -4.20 -3.25
N LEU A 90 33.80 -3.32 -4.16
CA LEU A 90 35.21 -3.04 -4.42
C LEU A 90 35.83 -2.17 -3.30
N ASP A 91 37.11 -2.48 -3.02
CA ASP A 91 38.13 -1.66 -2.36
C ASP A 91 38.38 -1.86 -0.84
N GLN A 92 39.65 -2.13 -0.49
CA GLN A 92 40.18 -2.31 0.87
C GLN A 92 40.57 -1.01 1.58
N ARG A 93 40.44 0.18 0.94
CA ARG A 93 40.83 1.52 1.47
C ARG A 93 40.35 1.88 2.89
N TYR A 94 39.48 1.08 3.52
CA TYR A 94 38.89 1.34 4.85
C TYR A 94 39.14 0.24 5.90
N GLU A 95 39.96 -0.78 5.62
CA GLU A 95 40.31 -1.85 6.57
C GLU A 95 40.84 -1.29 7.91
N ASP A 96 41.78 -0.34 7.82
CA ASP A 96 42.39 0.40 8.94
C ASP A 96 41.38 1.19 9.82
N ALA A 97 40.22 1.55 9.28
CA ALA A 97 39.26 2.41 9.98
C ALA A 97 38.43 1.66 11.04
N VAL A 98 38.35 0.33 10.94
CA VAL A 98 37.53 -0.52 11.83
C VAL A 98 38.34 -1.59 12.55
N SER A 99 39.44 -2.10 11.98
CA SER A 99 40.32 -3.10 12.63
C SER A 99 40.91 -2.64 13.98
N ARG A 100 40.97 -1.32 14.22
CA ARG A 100 41.49 -0.71 15.46
C ARG A 100 40.49 -0.63 16.62
N TRP A 101 39.24 -1.07 16.43
CA TRP A 101 38.19 -0.97 17.46
C TRP A 101 38.10 -2.22 18.33
N THR A 102 38.45 -2.05 19.61
CA THR A 102 38.29 -3.07 20.65
C THR A 102 37.53 -2.49 21.85
N SER A 103 36.75 -3.32 22.53
CA SER A 103 35.94 -2.94 23.69
C SER A 103 35.62 -4.14 24.60
N SER A 104 34.79 -3.93 25.63
CA SER A 104 34.30 -5.04 26.46
C SER A 104 33.31 -5.98 25.73
N LEU A 105 32.69 -5.50 24.64
CA LEU A 105 31.80 -6.27 23.78
C LEU A 105 32.52 -6.78 22.52
N ILE A 106 33.38 -5.95 21.92
CA ILE A 106 34.10 -6.27 20.67
C ILE A 106 35.55 -6.67 20.98
N LYS A 107 35.90 -7.94 20.78
CA LYS A 107 37.29 -8.40 20.92
C LYS A 107 38.15 -8.01 19.72
N GLU A 108 37.60 -8.17 18.52
CA GLU A 108 38.36 -8.05 17.26
C GLU A 108 37.40 -7.81 16.10
N ILE A 109 37.83 -7.03 15.10
CA ILE A 109 37.15 -6.91 13.81
C ILE A 109 38.18 -7.14 12.71
N GLU A 110 37.96 -8.17 11.91
CA GLU A 110 38.73 -8.47 10.71
C GLU A 110 37.91 -8.07 9.47
N VAL A 111 38.57 -7.53 8.45
CA VAL A 111 37.97 -7.27 7.14
C VAL A 111 38.81 -7.99 6.08
N GLU A 112 38.28 -9.07 5.50
CA GLU A 112 38.97 -9.85 4.47
C GLU A 112 38.36 -9.56 3.07
N GLN A 113 39.22 -9.42 2.05
CA GLN A 113 38.80 -9.38 0.66
C GLN A 113 38.42 -10.81 0.23
N ARG A 114 37.20 -10.99 -0.27
CA ARG A 114 36.67 -12.28 -0.73
C ARG A 114 37.12 -12.60 -2.16
N PRO A 115 37.16 -13.88 -2.57
CA PRO A 115 37.51 -14.30 -3.94
C PRO A 115 36.60 -13.76 -5.05
N ASP A 116 35.39 -13.31 -4.72
CA ASP A 116 34.39 -12.74 -5.64
C ASP A 116 34.48 -11.21 -5.75
N ASN A 117 35.61 -10.61 -5.35
CA ASN A 117 35.81 -9.17 -5.20
C ASN A 117 34.81 -8.49 -4.24
N GLY A 118 34.13 -9.25 -3.38
CA GLY A 118 33.38 -8.73 -2.23
C GLY A 118 34.25 -8.52 -0.99
N LEU A 119 33.67 -7.95 0.06
CA LEU A 119 34.30 -7.83 1.38
C LEU A 119 33.59 -8.74 2.38
N ARG A 120 34.32 -9.30 3.34
CA ARG A 120 33.76 -9.92 4.54
C ARG A 120 34.24 -9.17 5.77
N VAL A 121 33.30 -8.77 6.62
CA VAL A 121 33.57 -8.23 7.95
C VAL A 121 33.27 -9.32 8.99
N ARG A 122 34.29 -9.80 9.68
CA ARG A 122 34.17 -10.74 10.82
C ARG A 122 34.33 -9.96 12.11
N VAL A 123 33.36 -10.07 13.02
CA VAL A 123 33.36 -9.41 14.33
C VAL A 123 33.36 -10.48 15.42
N LYS A 124 34.45 -10.57 16.19
CA LYS A 124 34.56 -11.46 17.35
C LYS A 124 34.17 -10.70 18.62
N LEU A 125 33.35 -11.33 19.45
CA LEU A 125 32.75 -10.73 20.64
C LEU A 125 33.36 -11.26 21.94
N GLY A 126 33.39 -10.40 22.97
CA GLY A 126 33.81 -10.75 24.32
C GLY A 126 32.77 -11.61 25.07
N ARG A 127 31.50 -11.43 24.73
CA ARG A 127 30.30 -12.07 25.30
C ARG A 127 29.27 -12.29 24.19
N GLU A 128 28.18 -12.98 24.48
CA GLU A 128 27.07 -13.14 23.52
C GLU A 128 26.54 -11.77 23.07
N GLY A 129 26.23 -11.64 21.79
CA GLY A 129 25.64 -10.42 21.23
C GLY A 129 24.67 -10.72 20.09
N PHE A 130 23.72 -9.82 19.86
CA PHE A 130 22.63 -10.01 18.90
C PHE A 130 22.77 -8.99 17.76
N PRO A 131 23.05 -9.45 16.51
CA PRO A 131 23.19 -8.55 15.37
C PRO A 131 21.84 -8.15 14.79
N TYR A 132 21.71 -6.86 14.48
CA TYR A 132 20.58 -6.26 13.79
C TYR A 132 21.09 -5.47 12.59
N LEU A 133 20.92 -6.05 11.40
CA LEU A 133 21.33 -5.46 10.13
C LEU A 133 20.14 -4.77 9.44
N TYR A 134 20.30 -3.48 9.18
CA TYR A 134 19.31 -2.63 8.53
C TYR A 134 19.98 -1.56 7.65
N THR A 135 19.24 -0.97 6.73
CA THR A 135 19.70 0.13 5.89
C THR A 135 18.99 1.42 6.28
N LEU A 136 19.62 2.57 6.04
CA LEU A 136 18.94 3.86 6.10
C LEU A 136 18.53 4.25 4.67
N PRO A 137 17.22 4.33 4.35
CA PRO A 137 16.74 4.68 3.01
C PRO A 137 17.41 5.95 2.45
N TYR A 138 17.75 5.93 1.17
CA TYR A 138 18.34 7.06 0.41
C TYR A 138 19.71 7.56 0.88
N THR A 139 20.39 6.86 1.79
CA THR A 139 21.73 7.25 2.28
C THR A 139 22.88 6.42 1.74
N GLY A 140 22.59 5.31 1.04
CA GLY A 140 23.60 4.30 0.68
C GLY A 140 24.21 3.56 1.89
N LYS A 141 23.65 3.69 3.10
CA LYS A 141 24.23 3.14 4.33
C LYS A 141 23.59 1.81 4.73
N LEU A 142 24.45 0.83 4.95
CA LEU A 142 24.18 -0.41 5.67
C LEU A 142 24.69 -0.26 7.11
N ILE A 143 23.86 -0.60 8.08
CA ILE A 143 24.16 -0.49 9.51
C ILE A 143 24.05 -1.87 10.16
N LEU A 144 25.17 -2.39 10.62
CA LEU A 144 25.23 -3.54 11.51
C LEU A 144 25.27 -3.03 12.95
N GLU A 145 24.20 -3.29 13.69
CA GLU A 145 24.08 -2.97 15.11
C GLU A 145 24.21 -4.23 15.95
N ILE A 146 25.05 -4.22 16.99
CA ILE A 146 25.29 -5.38 17.88
C ILE A 146 24.88 -4.98 19.29
N ARG A 147 24.00 -5.78 19.89
CA ARG A 147 23.38 -5.52 21.21
C ARG A 147 23.66 -6.64 22.19
N GLU A 148 23.66 -6.32 23.48
CA GLU A 148 23.78 -7.31 24.57
C GLU A 148 22.42 -7.92 24.99
N SER A 149 21.32 -7.39 24.45
CA SER A 149 19.96 -7.88 24.72
C SER A 149 19.09 -7.78 23.47
N LEU A 150 18.15 -8.72 23.35
CA LEU A 150 17.11 -8.75 22.32
C LEU A 150 16.04 -7.64 22.50
N LEU A 151 15.96 -7.02 23.68
CA LEU A 151 14.94 -6.00 23.97
C LEU A 151 15.36 -4.61 23.42
N PRO A 152 14.49 -3.90 22.70
CA PRO A 152 14.79 -2.57 22.18
C PRO A 152 14.77 -1.50 23.30
N LEU A 153 15.83 -0.68 23.37
CA LEU A 153 16.03 0.34 24.42
C LEU A 153 15.13 1.59 24.29
N ARG A 154 14.42 1.72 23.19
CA ARG A 154 13.23 2.56 22.99
C ARG A 154 12.31 1.77 22.07
N GLU A 155 11.00 1.89 22.24
CA GLU A 155 10.11 1.46 21.15
C GLU A 155 10.51 2.21 19.88
N PRO A 156 10.61 1.53 18.72
CA PRO A 156 10.81 2.24 17.47
C PRO A 156 9.67 3.26 17.33
N VAL A 157 10.00 4.51 16.99
CA VAL A 157 8.99 5.46 16.53
C VAL A 157 8.32 4.79 15.34
N LYS A 158 7.06 4.41 15.54
CA LYS A 158 6.31 3.57 14.60
C LYS A 158 5.93 4.47 13.43
N GLU A 159 6.82 4.59 12.44
CA GLU A 159 6.56 5.36 11.21
C GLU A 159 5.18 4.94 10.67
N PRO A 160 4.30 5.88 10.33
CA PRO A 160 2.94 5.56 9.92
C PRO A 160 2.89 4.88 8.55
N ILE A 161 4.03 4.79 7.86
CA ILE A 161 4.24 4.03 6.62
C ILE A 161 5.45 3.10 6.82
N GLU A 162 5.25 1.79 6.73
CA GLU A 162 6.29 0.76 6.81
C GLU A 162 6.43 0.05 5.46
N TYR A 163 7.63 0.05 4.86
CA TYR A 163 7.93 -0.72 3.64
C TYR A 163 8.74 -1.98 3.96
N LEU A 164 8.34 -3.11 3.38
CA LEU A 164 9.01 -4.40 3.50
C LEU A 164 9.11 -5.10 2.12
N SER A 165 10.26 -5.71 1.87
CA SER A 165 10.48 -6.63 0.74
C SER A 165 11.06 -7.95 1.25
N PHE A 166 10.46 -9.07 0.86
CA PHE A 166 10.82 -10.40 1.34
C PHE A 166 10.30 -11.48 0.38
N PHE A 167 10.81 -12.71 0.54
CA PHE A 167 10.24 -13.89 -0.11
C PHE A 167 9.28 -14.62 0.82
N HIS A 168 8.12 -15.04 0.31
CA HIS A 168 7.17 -15.90 1.02
C HIS A 168 6.66 -16.99 0.09
N GLN A 169 6.92 -18.26 0.42
CA GLN A 169 6.54 -19.42 -0.41
C GLN A 169 6.98 -19.29 -1.89
N GLY A 170 8.19 -18.75 -2.12
CA GLY A 170 8.74 -18.49 -3.47
C GLY A 170 8.20 -17.23 -4.17
N LEU A 171 7.24 -16.51 -3.58
CA LEU A 171 6.78 -15.21 -4.08
C LEU A 171 7.73 -14.12 -3.60
N LYS A 172 8.26 -13.28 -4.51
CA LYS A 172 8.82 -11.98 -4.14
C LYS A 172 7.67 -11.04 -3.79
N VAL A 173 7.63 -10.56 -2.55
CA VAL A 173 6.57 -9.71 -2.01
C VAL A 173 7.13 -8.33 -1.69
N ASN A 174 6.45 -7.29 -2.16
CA ASN A 174 6.69 -5.92 -1.76
C ASN A 174 5.42 -5.40 -1.08
N LEU A 175 5.54 -5.03 0.20
CA LEU A 175 4.45 -4.64 1.07
C LEU A 175 4.70 -3.22 1.60
N LEU A 176 3.68 -2.37 1.47
CA LEU A 176 3.54 -1.16 2.25
C LEU A 176 2.43 -1.37 3.29
N LYS A 177 2.76 -1.23 4.58
CA LYS A 177 1.75 -1.10 5.64
C LYS A 177 1.56 0.38 5.95
N VAL A 178 0.31 0.82 6.11
CA VAL A 178 -0.02 2.21 6.44
C VAL A 178 -0.92 2.23 7.66
N ASP A 179 -0.52 2.92 8.71
CA ASP A 179 -1.29 3.05 9.94
C ASP A 179 -2.33 4.18 9.81
N LEU A 180 -3.57 3.81 9.48
CA LEU A 180 -4.65 4.76 9.28
C LEU A 180 -5.07 5.48 10.58
N SER A 181 -4.64 5.02 11.75
CA SER A 181 -4.89 5.72 13.01
C SER A 181 -4.06 7.00 13.15
N SER A 182 -2.94 7.12 12.42
CA SER A 182 -2.17 8.37 12.38
C SER A 182 -2.99 9.49 11.73
N PRO A 183 -3.09 10.69 12.34
CA PRO A 183 -3.81 11.81 11.75
C PRO A 183 -3.14 12.30 10.45
N GLU A 184 -1.81 12.23 10.39
CA GLU A 184 -0.92 12.69 9.30
C GLU A 184 -1.15 11.94 7.97
N ILE A 185 -1.69 10.72 8.04
CA ILE A 185 -1.96 9.89 6.86
C ILE A 185 -3.23 10.33 6.14
N ILE A 186 -3.10 10.69 4.85
CA ILE A 186 -4.23 10.88 3.94
C ILE A 186 -4.09 9.92 2.77
N ILE A 187 -5.19 9.30 2.34
CA ILE A 187 -5.21 8.39 1.19
C ILE A 187 -6.30 8.85 0.23
N ARG A 188 -5.96 9.01 -1.05
CA ARG A 188 -6.91 9.33 -2.12
C ARG A 188 -6.51 8.71 -3.47
N PRO A 189 -7.46 8.42 -4.36
CA PRO A 189 -7.19 8.15 -5.76
C PRO A 189 -6.60 9.37 -6.46
N ALA A 190 -5.77 9.11 -7.48
CA ALA A 190 -5.41 10.07 -8.50
C ALA A 190 -5.70 9.47 -9.89
N LEU A 191 -6.18 10.32 -10.80
CA LEU A 191 -6.35 9.99 -12.20
C LEU A 191 -5.11 10.38 -13.00
N ALA A 192 -4.83 9.61 -14.04
CA ALA A 192 -3.82 9.93 -15.04
C ALA A 192 -4.10 11.31 -15.65
N LYS A 193 -3.15 12.24 -15.48
CA LYS A 193 -3.22 13.61 -15.99
C LYS A 193 -4.49 14.36 -15.55
N GLU A 194 -5.07 14.01 -14.39
CA GLU A 194 -6.30 14.60 -13.86
C GLU A 194 -7.52 14.49 -14.80
N LYS A 195 -7.54 13.43 -15.62
CA LYS A 195 -8.61 13.16 -16.59
C LYS A 195 -9.04 11.70 -16.61
N ILE A 196 -10.31 11.47 -16.93
CA ILE A 196 -10.88 10.14 -17.14
C ILE A 196 -10.34 9.44 -18.40
N TYR A 197 -9.83 10.21 -19.37
CA TYR A 197 -9.18 9.68 -20.56
C TYR A 197 -7.70 10.07 -20.54
N GLY A 198 -6.84 9.09 -20.26
CA GLY A 198 -5.41 9.30 -20.20
C GLY A 198 -4.69 8.10 -19.59
N LEU A 199 -3.39 8.01 -19.85
CA LEU A 199 -2.49 7.09 -19.17
C LEU A 199 -1.32 7.87 -18.60
N GLU A 200 -0.95 7.55 -17.36
CA GLU A 200 0.16 8.13 -16.62
C GLU A 200 0.84 7.01 -15.81
N ARG A 201 2.15 7.11 -15.60
CA ARG A 201 2.89 6.18 -14.72
C ARG A 201 2.45 6.36 -13.28
N THR A 202 2.40 5.29 -12.48
CA THR A 202 2.13 5.37 -11.04
C THR A 202 3.17 6.23 -10.34
N SER A 203 4.44 6.11 -10.73
CA SER A 203 5.55 6.96 -10.29
C SER A 203 5.36 8.44 -10.64
N SER A 204 4.84 8.73 -11.84
CA SER A 204 4.53 10.10 -12.29
C SER A 204 3.37 10.70 -11.51
N MET A 205 2.28 9.95 -11.29
CA MET A 205 1.17 10.40 -10.45
C MET A 205 1.62 10.68 -9.02
N ALA A 206 2.40 9.79 -8.41
CA ALA A 206 2.95 9.99 -7.07
C ALA A 206 3.79 11.28 -6.99
N ARG A 207 4.68 11.50 -7.96
CA ARG A 207 5.56 12.68 -8.00
C ARG A 207 4.83 13.99 -8.27
N ARG A 208 3.90 14.00 -9.24
CA ARG A 208 3.06 15.18 -9.56
C ARG A 208 2.30 15.66 -8.33
N GLU A 209 1.76 14.72 -7.58
CA GLU A 209 0.89 14.98 -6.44
C GLU A 209 1.67 15.14 -5.12
N ARG A 210 2.98 14.80 -5.10
CA ARG A 210 3.86 14.74 -3.92
C ARG A 210 3.40 13.73 -2.86
N ALA A 211 3.04 12.53 -3.30
CA ALA A 211 2.65 11.42 -2.44
C ALA A 211 3.88 10.71 -1.84
N ALA A 212 3.80 10.33 -0.56
CA ALA A 212 4.81 9.53 0.12
C ALA A 212 4.86 8.09 -0.42
N ALA A 213 3.73 7.55 -0.91
CA ALA A 213 3.67 6.27 -1.60
C ALA A 213 2.51 6.21 -2.60
N ALA A 214 2.52 5.22 -3.49
CA ALA A 214 1.42 4.94 -4.41
C ALA A 214 1.36 3.47 -4.83
N ILE A 215 0.16 2.97 -5.15
CA ILE A 215 -0.03 1.70 -5.86
C ILE A 215 -0.97 1.93 -7.06
N ASN A 216 -0.77 1.19 -8.16
CA ASN A 216 -1.72 1.23 -9.29
C ASN A 216 -3.14 0.81 -8.84
N GLY A 217 -4.17 1.39 -9.45
CA GLY A 217 -5.56 1.21 -9.01
C GLY A 217 -6.41 0.31 -9.92
N THR A 218 -7.57 0.83 -10.33
CA THR A 218 -8.60 0.12 -11.11
C THR A 218 -8.12 -0.27 -12.51
N PHE A 219 -8.64 -1.40 -13.01
CA PHE A 219 -8.55 -1.81 -14.42
C PHE A 219 -8.97 -0.69 -15.39
N PHE A 220 -8.54 -0.76 -16.65
CA PHE A 220 -8.84 0.27 -17.65
C PHE A 220 -8.86 -0.26 -19.08
N THR A 221 -9.40 0.56 -19.98
CA THR A 221 -9.39 0.33 -21.44
C THR A 221 -8.06 0.82 -22.03
N PRO A 222 -7.12 -0.04 -22.48
CA PRO A 222 -5.75 0.40 -22.82
C PRO A 222 -5.67 1.43 -23.95
N SER A 223 -6.61 1.40 -24.91
CA SER A 223 -6.63 2.33 -26.05
C SER A 223 -7.09 3.75 -25.71
N THR A 224 -7.71 3.97 -24.55
CA THR A 224 -8.27 5.27 -24.17
C THR A 224 -7.88 5.73 -22.76
N GLY A 225 -7.38 4.81 -21.94
CA GLY A 225 -7.15 5.05 -20.51
C GLY A 225 -8.42 5.14 -19.67
N LYS A 226 -9.63 4.94 -20.20
CA LYS A 226 -10.86 5.01 -19.38
C LYS A 226 -10.83 3.93 -18.28
N PRO A 227 -10.99 4.27 -16.99
CA PRO A 227 -11.18 3.28 -15.93
C PRO A 227 -12.37 2.34 -16.21
N LEU A 228 -12.27 1.11 -15.73
CA LEU A 228 -13.24 0.02 -15.84
C LEU A 228 -13.65 -0.45 -14.44
N GLY A 229 -14.39 0.42 -13.76
CA GLY A 229 -14.86 0.23 -12.40
C GLY A 229 -15.11 1.56 -11.71
N MET A 230 -15.56 1.49 -10.45
CA MET A 230 -15.82 2.66 -9.63
C MET A 230 -14.54 3.47 -9.43
N VAL A 231 -14.61 4.79 -9.59
CA VAL A 231 -13.60 5.71 -9.05
C VAL A 231 -14.36 6.85 -8.41
N MET A 232 -14.09 7.13 -7.13
CA MET A 232 -14.70 8.22 -6.38
C MET A 232 -13.61 9.08 -5.74
N ILE A 233 -13.73 10.39 -5.92
CA ILE A 233 -12.80 11.40 -5.42
C ILE A 233 -13.65 12.48 -4.74
N ASP A 234 -13.41 12.75 -3.46
CA ASP A 234 -14.13 13.77 -2.67
C ASP A 234 -15.67 13.63 -2.73
N GLN A 235 -16.17 12.41 -2.55
CA GLN A 235 -17.58 11.99 -2.71
C GLN A 235 -18.17 12.13 -4.13
N ARG A 236 -17.43 12.72 -5.07
CA ARG A 236 -17.79 12.77 -6.49
C ARG A 236 -17.50 11.41 -7.12
N MET A 237 -18.52 10.75 -7.65
CA MET A 237 -18.29 9.59 -8.52
C MET A 237 -17.73 10.10 -9.85
N VAL A 238 -16.56 9.60 -10.24
CA VAL A 238 -15.82 10.03 -11.44
C VAL A 238 -15.79 8.92 -12.49
N SER A 239 -15.87 7.66 -12.06
CA SER A 239 -16.13 6.50 -12.93
C SER A 239 -17.16 5.58 -12.28
N GLU A 240 -18.05 5.02 -13.09
CA GLU A 240 -19.17 4.19 -12.65
C GLU A 240 -18.75 2.75 -12.27
N PRO A 241 -19.33 2.13 -11.22
CA PRO A 241 -19.17 0.70 -10.96
C PRO A 241 -19.62 -0.16 -12.14
N ILE A 242 -18.92 -1.28 -12.39
CA ILE A 242 -19.27 -2.26 -13.43
C ILE A 242 -19.45 -3.65 -12.82
N LEU A 243 -20.38 -4.43 -13.37
CA LEU A 243 -20.57 -5.87 -13.09
C LEU A 243 -20.71 -6.22 -11.58
N SER A 244 -21.14 -5.27 -10.76
CA SER A 244 -21.17 -5.38 -9.28
C SER A 244 -19.85 -5.84 -8.67
N ARG A 245 -18.72 -5.37 -9.23
CA ARG A 245 -17.38 -5.69 -8.73
C ARG A 245 -17.10 -5.08 -7.36
N THR A 246 -16.20 -5.72 -6.62
CA THR A 246 -15.75 -5.25 -5.32
C THR A 246 -14.98 -3.94 -5.49
N ALA A 247 -15.36 -2.96 -4.67
CA ALA A 247 -14.63 -1.70 -4.51
C ALA A 247 -14.09 -1.59 -3.09
N PHE A 248 -12.90 -1.00 -2.98
CA PHE A 248 -12.38 -0.42 -1.74
C PHE A 248 -13.00 0.98 -1.58
N GLY A 249 -13.49 1.28 -0.39
CA GLY A 249 -13.93 2.61 0.01
C GLY A 249 -13.26 3.03 1.32
N ILE A 250 -13.00 4.33 1.48
CA ILE A 250 -12.57 4.92 2.75
C ILE A 250 -13.42 6.14 3.09
N THR A 251 -13.87 6.21 4.34
CA THR A 251 -14.74 7.25 4.90
C THR A 251 -13.96 8.43 5.49
N ARG A 252 -14.63 9.53 5.84
CA ARG A 252 -14.00 10.68 6.53
C ARG A 252 -13.32 10.29 7.85
N SER A 253 -13.86 9.30 8.56
CA SER A 253 -13.29 8.74 9.80
C SER A 253 -12.20 7.69 9.56
N LYS A 254 -11.70 7.57 8.32
CA LYS A 254 -10.68 6.60 7.87
C LYS A 254 -11.11 5.12 8.02
N LYS A 255 -12.39 4.83 8.31
CA LYS A 255 -12.92 3.46 8.23
C LYS A 255 -12.88 3.00 6.77
N VAL A 256 -12.28 1.83 6.56
CA VAL A 256 -12.17 1.13 5.28
C VAL A 256 -13.33 0.16 5.09
N LEU A 257 -13.87 0.11 3.87
CA LEU A 257 -14.94 -0.78 3.44
C LEU A 257 -14.52 -1.55 2.17
N PHE A 258 -15.04 -2.76 2.02
CA PHE A 258 -14.87 -3.59 0.83
C PHE A 258 -16.22 -4.23 0.50
N ASP A 259 -16.85 -3.87 -0.63
CA ASP A 259 -18.16 -4.40 -1.02
C ASP A 259 -18.38 -4.40 -2.54
N PRO A 260 -19.25 -5.30 -3.06
CA PRO A 260 -19.71 -5.25 -4.44
C PRO A 260 -20.65 -4.06 -4.66
N ILE A 261 -20.27 -3.09 -5.50
CA ILE A 261 -21.06 -1.88 -5.73
C ILE A 261 -21.77 -1.92 -7.10
N SER A 262 -23.08 -1.70 -7.10
CA SER A 262 -23.90 -1.53 -8.31
C SER A 262 -24.21 -0.05 -8.55
N PHE A 263 -24.19 0.40 -9.81
CA PHE A 263 -24.58 1.77 -10.14
C PHE A 263 -26.12 1.93 -10.14
N LYS A 264 -26.65 2.75 -9.23
CA LYS A 264 -28.09 3.01 -9.04
C LYS A 264 -28.40 4.51 -8.87
N ALA A 265 -27.60 5.38 -9.50
CA ALA A 265 -27.70 6.81 -9.27
C ALA A 265 -29.01 7.41 -9.83
N THR A 266 -29.54 8.40 -9.11
CA THR A 266 -30.69 9.21 -9.48
C THR A 266 -30.45 10.68 -9.14
N ILE A 267 -31.17 11.58 -9.79
CA ILE A 267 -31.17 13.01 -9.46
C ILE A 267 -32.60 13.51 -9.32
N SER A 268 -32.91 14.17 -8.21
CA SER A 268 -34.18 14.83 -7.99
C SER A 268 -34.09 16.28 -8.46
N LEU A 269 -34.90 16.64 -9.46
CA LEU A 269 -35.01 17.98 -10.03
C LEU A 269 -36.42 18.51 -9.79
N SER A 270 -36.57 19.47 -8.88
CA SER A 270 -37.88 19.99 -8.45
C SER A 270 -38.82 18.87 -7.96
N ASN A 271 -39.80 18.43 -8.76
CA ASN A 271 -40.78 17.39 -8.40
C ASN A 271 -40.61 16.08 -9.19
N ARG A 272 -39.46 15.87 -9.84
CA ARG A 272 -39.15 14.66 -10.61
C ARG A 272 -37.87 14.01 -10.10
N THR A 273 -37.85 12.69 -10.03
CA THR A 273 -36.61 11.91 -9.83
C THR A 273 -36.26 11.22 -11.15
N ILE A 274 -35.07 11.52 -11.66
CA ILE A 274 -34.56 11.02 -12.94
C ILE A 274 -33.45 10.00 -12.67
N LYS A 275 -33.53 8.82 -13.29
CA LYS A 275 -32.44 7.83 -13.27
C LYS A 275 -31.24 8.35 -14.06
N ILE A 276 -30.04 8.12 -13.54
CA ILE A 276 -28.78 8.36 -14.24
C ILE A 276 -28.29 7.02 -14.79
N ASP A 277 -27.87 7.00 -16.05
CA ASP A 277 -27.39 5.81 -16.75
C ASP A 277 -25.86 5.71 -16.77
N GLY A 278 -25.14 6.80 -16.49
CA GLY A 278 -23.70 6.75 -16.31
C GLY A 278 -23.00 8.05 -15.96
N VAL A 279 -21.68 7.97 -15.89
CA VAL A 279 -20.78 9.07 -15.51
C VAL A 279 -19.58 9.13 -16.46
N ASN A 280 -19.20 10.34 -16.88
CA ASN A 280 -17.97 10.65 -17.63
C ASN A 280 -17.73 9.74 -18.85
N ARG A 281 -18.80 9.42 -19.58
CA ARG A 281 -18.76 8.64 -20.80
C ARG A 281 -19.59 9.29 -21.90
N ARG A 282 -19.42 8.86 -23.14
CA ARG A 282 -20.32 9.29 -24.22
C ARG A 282 -21.77 8.89 -23.88
N ARG A 283 -22.67 9.87 -23.86
CA ARG A 283 -24.12 9.70 -23.72
C ARG A 283 -24.73 9.17 -25.02
N GLN A 284 -25.64 8.19 -24.93
CA GLN A 284 -26.48 7.74 -26.05
C GLN A 284 -27.82 8.50 -26.09
N ARG A 285 -28.63 8.27 -27.13
CA ARG A 285 -29.82 9.10 -27.40
C ARG A 285 -30.89 9.10 -26.31
N ARG A 286 -31.07 7.99 -25.58
CA ARG A 286 -32.07 7.82 -24.50
C ARG A 286 -31.50 7.98 -23.10
N GLU A 287 -30.19 8.13 -22.97
CA GLU A 287 -29.51 8.08 -21.68
C GLU A 287 -29.45 9.44 -20.99
N VAL A 288 -29.34 9.38 -19.66
CA VAL A 288 -28.95 10.51 -18.81
C VAL A 288 -27.54 10.24 -18.26
N VAL A 289 -26.59 11.14 -18.50
CA VAL A 289 -25.18 10.98 -18.08
C VAL A 289 -24.70 12.23 -17.35
N ILE A 290 -23.99 12.03 -16.24
CA ILE A 290 -23.27 13.09 -15.53
C ILE A 290 -21.88 13.31 -16.13
N TYR A 291 -21.52 14.57 -16.32
CA TYR A 291 -20.17 15.01 -16.69
C TYR A 291 -19.57 15.88 -15.58
N THR A 292 -18.39 15.49 -15.11
CA THR A 292 -17.61 16.19 -14.06
C THR A 292 -16.28 16.71 -14.65
N PRO A 293 -15.54 17.60 -13.97
CA PRO A 293 -14.34 18.28 -14.51
C PRO A 293 -13.24 17.36 -15.07
N GLU A 294 -13.20 16.13 -14.59
CA GLU A 294 -12.29 15.08 -14.99
C GLU A 294 -12.61 14.52 -16.40
N TYR A 295 -13.79 14.81 -16.96
CA TYR A 295 -14.12 14.51 -18.37
C TYR A 295 -13.46 15.49 -19.36
N GLY A 296 -13.36 16.77 -18.99
CA GLY A 296 -12.87 17.84 -19.85
C GLY A 296 -13.52 19.19 -19.53
N LEU A 297 -13.26 20.20 -20.38
CA LEU A 297 -13.85 21.54 -20.23
C LEU A 297 -15.32 21.60 -20.65
N THR A 298 -15.77 20.72 -21.55
CA THR A 298 -17.16 20.64 -22.01
C THR A 298 -17.62 19.20 -22.15
N THR A 299 -18.94 18.98 -22.20
CA THR A 299 -19.58 17.66 -22.36
C THR A 299 -19.38 17.04 -23.76
N LYS A 300 -19.03 17.84 -24.78
CA LYS A 300 -18.79 17.42 -26.18
C LYS A 300 -20.00 16.74 -26.85
N THR A 301 -21.20 16.91 -26.29
CA THR A 301 -22.45 16.42 -26.87
C THR A 301 -22.87 17.29 -28.06
N LYS A 302 -23.81 16.80 -28.89
CA LYS A 302 -24.30 17.51 -30.09
C LYS A 302 -25.78 17.90 -29.99
N ASP A 303 -26.53 17.21 -29.15
CA ASP A 303 -27.99 17.28 -29.05
C ASP A 303 -28.46 17.07 -27.60
N GLY A 304 -29.77 17.09 -27.41
CA GLY A 304 -30.43 16.81 -26.14
C GLY A 304 -30.72 18.05 -25.31
N ILE A 305 -30.56 17.90 -23.99
CA ILE A 305 -30.72 18.97 -23.00
C ILE A 305 -29.64 18.78 -21.94
N GLU A 306 -29.01 19.87 -21.52
CA GLU A 306 -27.93 19.83 -20.53
C GLU A 306 -28.21 20.82 -19.41
N ILE A 307 -28.20 20.32 -18.18
CA ILE A 307 -28.48 21.09 -16.97
C ILE A 307 -27.15 21.17 -16.21
N THR A 308 -26.66 22.37 -15.95
CA THR A 308 -25.44 22.58 -15.15
C THR A 308 -25.81 22.80 -13.70
N ILE A 309 -25.25 22.01 -12.79
CA ILE A 309 -25.50 22.07 -11.34
C ILE A 309 -24.21 22.53 -10.64
N VAL A 310 -24.34 23.55 -9.80
CA VAL A 310 -23.28 24.10 -8.93
C VAL A 310 -23.90 24.27 -7.54
N ASN A 311 -23.22 23.84 -6.47
CA ASN A 311 -23.72 23.92 -5.09
C ASN A 311 -25.18 23.41 -4.92
N ASN A 312 -25.49 22.25 -5.52
CA ASN A 312 -26.83 21.63 -5.55
C ASN A 312 -27.94 22.52 -6.15
N GLN A 313 -27.61 23.54 -6.93
CA GLN A 313 -28.58 24.41 -7.63
C GLN A 313 -28.35 24.43 -9.14
N ILE A 314 -29.45 24.53 -9.88
CA ILE A 314 -29.43 24.61 -11.35
C ILE A 314 -28.96 26.00 -11.79
N SER A 315 -27.77 26.07 -12.38
CA SER A 315 -27.13 27.31 -12.83
C SER A 315 -27.45 27.67 -14.28
N SER A 316 -27.55 26.69 -15.19
CA SER A 316 -27.91 26.90 -16.60
C SER A 316 -28.59 25.67 -17.21
N ILE A 317 -29.38 25.90 -18.27
CA ILE A 317 -30.00 24.85 -19.09
C ILE A 317 -29.68 25.17 -20.56
N ASN A 318 -28.99 24.26 -21.25
CA ASN A 318 -28.52 24.39 -22.63
C ASN A 318 -29.03 23.22 -23.49
N SER A 319 -28.85 23.29 -24.82
CA SER A 319 -29.22 22.23 -25.75
C SER A 319 -28.12 21.19 -26.02
N SER A 320 -26.84 21.54 -25.81
CA SER A 320 -25.68 20.63 -25.91
C SER A 320 -24.37 21.33 -25.53
N ASN A 321 -23.29 20.54 -25.43
CA ASN A 321 -21.89 20.99 -25.29
C ASN A 321 -21.61 22.04 -24.19
N SER A 322 -22.26 21.92 -23.04
CA SER A 322 -22.10 22.85 -21.91
C SER A 322 -20.68 22.82 -21.36
N TYR A 323 -20.21 23.97 -20.86
CA TYR A 323 -19.04 24.05 -20.01
C TYR A 323 -19.27 23.26 -18.71
N ILE A 324 -18.27 22.51 -18.26
CA ILE A 324 -18.33 21.74 -17.02
C ILE A 324 -17.65 22.56 -15.90
N PRO A 325 -18.40 23.02 -14.88
CA PRO A 325 -17.85 23.86 -13.81
C PRO A 325 -16.94 23.06 -12.88
N GLY A 326 -15.83 23.66 -12.42
CA GLY A 326 -14.90 23.03 -11.47
C GLY A 326 -15.57 22.57 -10.17
N GLU A 327 -16.46 23.43 -9.63
CA GLU A 327 -17.25 23.16 -8.42
C GLU A 327 -18.68 22.72 -8.76
N GLY A 328 -18.82 21.70 -9.62
CA GLY A 328 -20.11 21.18 -10.00
C GLY A 328 -20.05 20.07 -11.05
N TYR A 329 -21.16 19.91 -11.77
CA TYR A 329 -21.29 18.92 -12.85
C TYR A 329 -22.38 19.32 -13.85
N VAL A 330 -22.38 18.67 -15.01
CA VAL A 330 -23.46 18.79 -16.01
C VAL A 330 -24.23 17.48 -16.06
N LEU A 331 -25.54 17.54 -15.83
CA LEU A 331 -26.47 16.46 -16.17
C LEU A 331 -26.87 16.60 -17.63
N SER A 332 -26.39 15.69 -18.48
CA SER A 332 -26.74 15.66 -19.91
C SER A 332 -27.82 14.61 -20.15
N ILE A 333 -28.93 15.03 -20.73
CA ILE A 333 -30.11 14.23 -21.07
C ILE A 333 -30.17 14.11 -22.59
N GLY A 334 -30.35 12.88 -23.10
CA GLY A 334 -30.43 12.66 -24.54
C GLY A 334 -31.70 13.18 -25.20
N PRO A 335 -31.70 13.38 -26.54
CA PRO A 335 -32.86 13.87 -27.29
C PRO A 335 -34.08 12.95 -27.21
N ASP A 336 -33.88 11.66 -26.93
CA ASP A 336 -34.94 10.67 -26.72
C ASP A 336 -35.08 10.31 -25.22
N GLY A 337 -34.53 11.14 -24.32
CA GLY A 337 -34.50 10.96 -22.87
C GLY A 337 -35.74 11.49 -22.15
N PRO A 338 -35.75 11.48 -20.80
CA PRO A 338 -36.86 12.00 -20.00
C PRO A 338 -37.05 13.53 -20.18
N ASP A 339 -38.32 13.94 -20.27
CA ASP A 339 -38.72 15.35 -20.29
C ASP A 339 -38.34 16.09 -18.99
N ILE A 340 -38.03 17.39 -19.12
CA ILE A 340 -37.66 18.30 -18.02
C ILE A 340 -38.70 19.40 -17.76
N LYS A 341 -39.91 19.34 -18.32
CA LYS A 341 -40.96 20.36 -18.11
C LYS A 341 -41.23 20.60 -16.63
N GLY A 342 -40.96 21.83 -16.19
CA GLY A 342 -41.08 22.26 -14.79
C GLY A 342 -39.75 22.49 -14.08
N VAL A 343 -38.64 21.96 -14.61
CA VAL A 343 -37.28 22.30 -14.19
C VAL A 343 -37.01 23.78 -14.51
N ARG A 344 -36.42 24.52 -13.56
CA ARG A 344 -36.14 25.95 -13.66
C ARG A 344 -34.76 26.28 -13.08
N LEU A 345 -34.18 27.39 -13.54
CA LEU A 345 -32.95 27.96 -12.96
C LEU A 345 -33.15 28.27 -11.46
N PHE A 346 -32.04 28.20 -10.72
CA PHE A 346 -31.95 28.46 -9.27
C PHE A 346 -32.83 27.55 -8.40
N LYS A 347 -33.38 26.46 -8.96
CA LYS A 347 -34.01 25.39 -8.18
C LYS A 347 -32.98 24.33 -7.80
N GLU A 348 -33.26 23.67 -6.69
CA GLU A 348 -32.40 22.63 -6.13
C GLU A 348 -32.38 21.38 -7.00
N ALA A 349 -31.24 20.72 -6.97
CA ALA A 349 -30.95 19.46 -7.64
C ALA A 349 -30.21 18.55 -6.66
N GLU A 350 -30.87 17.47 -6.22
CA GLU A 350 -30.30 16.53 -5.25
C GLU A 350 -29.79 15.28 -5.98
N LEU A 351 -28.48 15.04 -5.93
CA LEU A 351 -27.84 13.86 -6.51
C LEU A 351 -27.75 12.73 -5.47
N ASN A 352 -28.42 11.62 -5.73
CA ASN A 352 -28.29 10.40 -4.95
C ASN A 352 -27.52 9.35 -5.77
N LEU A 353 -26.33 8.97 -5.32
CA LEU A 353 -25.47 8.00 -6.02
C LEU A 353 -25.95 6.54 -5.92
N GLY A 354 -26.99 6.25 -5.12
CA GLY A 354 -27.48 4.90 -4.87
C GLY A 354 -26.56 4.09 -3.95
N LEU A 355 -25.90 4.77 -3.00
CA LEU A 355 -25.03 4.17 -1.98
C LEU A 355 -25.80 4.03 -0.66
N ASP A 356 -25.65 2.86 -0.02
CA ASP A 356 -26.42 2.44 1.14
C ASP A 356 -25.53 2.18 2.37
N GLY A 357 -26.12 2.25 3.57
CA GLY A 357 -25.40 2.05 4.83
C GLY A 357 -24.18 2.97 4.95
N GLU A 358 -23.04 2.39 5.35
CA GLU A 358 -21.78 3.10 5.58
C GLU A 358 -21.14 3.64 4.30
N TRP A 359 -21.55 3.19 3.11
CA TRP A 359 -21.06 3.71 1.84
C TRP A 359 -21.52 5.15 1.55
N LYS A 360 -22.49 5.68 2.30
CA LYS A 360 -22.89 7.09 2.24
C LYS A 360 -21.78 8.05 2.74
N ASP A 361 -20.92 7.58 3.64
CA ASP A 361 -19.84 8.38 4.24
C ASP A 361 -18.48 8.20 3.56
N VAL A 362 -18.40 7.34 2.54
CA VAL A 362 -17.19 7.10 1.75
C VAL A 362 -16.85 8.35 0.95
N VAL A 363 -15.61 8.85 1.12
CA VAL A 363 -15.07 10.02 0.39
C VAL A 363 -14.25 9.62 -0.81
N TYR A 364 -13.58 8.48 -0.73
CA TYR A 364 -12.67 7.99 -1.75
C TYR A 364 -12.94 6.51 -2.00
N ALA A 365 -13.01 6.10 -3.26
CA ALA A 365 -13.16 4.70 -3.61
C ALA A 365 -12.43 4.33 -4.90
N LEU A 366 -11.98 3.07 -4.95
CA LEU A 366 -11.48 2.42 -6.17
C LEU A 366 -12.16 1.07 -6.32
N GLY A 367 -12.77 0.84 -7.48
CA GLY A 367 -13.12 -0.48 -7.95
C GLY A 367 -11.84 -1.27 -8.24
N GLY A 368 -11.85 -2.56 -7.94
CA GLY A 368 -10.79 -3.46 -8.33
C GLY A 368 -11.41 -4.81 -8.59
N GLY A 369 -11.10 -5.73 -7.70
CA GLY A 369 -11.65 -7.07 -7.69
C GLY A 369 -10.75 -8.08 -8.41
N PRO A 370 -11.04 -9.38 -8.23
CA PRO A 370 -12.03 -9.88 -7.28
C PRO A 370 -11.63 -9.65 -5.83
N ARG A 371 -12.60 -9.70 -4.91
CA ARG A 371 -12.33 -9.91 -3.48
C ARG A 371 -11.48 -11.18 -3.31
N LEU A 372 -10.61 -11.16 -2.31
CA LEU A 372 -9.64 -12.21 -2.01
C LEU A 372 -9.88 -12.77 -0.61
N VAL A 373 -10.16 -11.88 0.34
CA VAL A 373 -10.33 -12.18 1.76
C VAL A 373 -11.60 -11.48 2.25
N LYS A 374 -12.37 -12.17 3.08
CA LYS A 374 -13.48 -11.63 3.86
C LYS A 374 -13.48 -12.24 5.26
N GLU A 375 -13.66 -11.44 6.30
CA GLU A 375 -13.68 -11.89 7.71
C GLU A 375 -12.47 -12.81 8.06
N GLY A 376 -11.28 -12.42 7.59
CA GLY A 376 -10.01 -13.14 7.76
C GLY A 376 -9.88 -14.47 7.00
N LYS A 377 -10.82 -14.79 6.09
CA LYS A 377 -10.89 -16.07 5.36
C LYS A 377 -10.84 -15.86 3.85
N ILE A 378 -10.34 -16.86 3.12
CA ILE A 378 -10.28 -16.84 1.65
C ILE A 378 -11.71 -16.74 1.10
N TYR A 379 -11.98 -15.69 0.33
CA TYR A 379 -13.27 -15.44 -0.29
C TYR A 379 -13.07 -14.86 -1.69
N ILE A 380 -12.69 -15.74 -2.63
CA ILE A 380 -12.35 -15.36 -4.01
C ILE A 380 -13.61 -15.31 -4.87
N THR A 381 -14.01 -14.09 -5.24
CA THR A 381 -15.28 -13.78 -5.91
C THR A 381 -15.17 -13.69 -7.43
N SER A 382 -14.06 -14.13 -8.04
CA SER A 382 -13.77 -14.00 -9.48
C SER A 382 -14.92 -14.40 -10.41
N LYS A 383 -15.62 -15.49 -10.08
CA LYS A 383 -16.80 -15.97 -10.81
C LYS A 383 -18.04 -15.07 -10.61
N LEU A 384 -18.30 -14.61 -9.38
CA LEU A 384 -19.44 -13.74 -9.06
C LEU A 384 -19.30 -12.36 -9.71
N GLU A 385 -18.06 -11.86 -9.75
CA GLU A 385 -17.66 -10.55 -10.30
C GLU A 385 -17.38 -10.57 -11.81
N ASN A 386 -17.70 -11.69 -12.49
CA ASN A 386 -17.53 -11.90 -13.92
C ASN A 386 -16.13 -11.51 -14.43
N PHE A 387 -15.09 -11.99 -13.74
CA PHE A 387 -13.71 -11.87 -14.21
C PHE A 387 -13.40 -12.91 -15.28
N ARG A 388 -12.71 -12.46 -16.33
CA ARG A 388 -12.26 -13.33 -17.42
C ARG A 388 -11.15 -14.29 -16.95
N PRO A 389 -10.94 -15.44 -17.62
CA PRO A 389 -9.93 -16.43 -17.24
C PRO A 389 -8.50 -15.88 -17.09
N ASP A 390 -8.12 -14.87 -17.90
CA ASP A 390 -6.82 -14.21 -17.84
C ASP A 390 -6.57 -13.46 -16.52
N VAL A 391 -7.62 -13.03 -15.80
CA VAL A 391 -7.51 -12.52 -14.42
C VAL A 391 -7.77 -13.63 -13.40
N ALA A 392 -8.77 -14.47 -13.65
CA ALA A 392 -9.32 -15.42 -12.68
C ALA A 392 -8.47 -16.69 -12.46
N LEU A 393 -7.77 -17.18 -13.49
CA LEU A 393 -7.07 -18.47 -13.48
C LEU A 393 -5.55 -18.35 -13.72
N SER A 394 -5.07 -17.22 -14.26
CA SER A 394 -3.66 -17.05 -14.60
C SER A 394 -2.76 -16.86 -13.37
N ARG A 395 -1.49 -17.22 -13.54
CA ARG A 395 -0.39 -16.69 -12.72
C ARG A 395 0.18 -15.47 -13.43
N ALA A 396 0.27 -14.34 -12.73
CA ALA A 396 0.77 -13.07 -13.26
C ALA A 396 1.33 -12.21 -12.13
N ALA A 397 1.99 -11.10 -12.45
CA ALA A 397 2.22 -10.05 -11.45
C ALA A 397 0.86 -9.55 -10.92
N ARG A 398 0.76 -9.26 -9.62
CA ARG A 398 -0.48 -8.82 -8.97
C ARG A 398 -0.23 -7.62 -8.08
N SER A 399 -1.24 -6.75 -8.01
CA SER A 399 -1.41 -5.75 -6.96
C SER A 399 -2.63 -6.10 -6.11
N ALA A 400 -2.55 -5.86 -4.81
CA ALA A 400 -3.65 -6.07 -3.87
C ALA A 400 -3.72 -4.94 -2.84
N ILE A 401 -4.92 -4.75 -2.31
CA ILE A 401 -5.21 -3.86 -1.19
C ILE A 401 -6.03 -4.61 -0.16
N GLY A 402 -5.69 -4.44 1.11
CA GLY A 402 -6.43 -5.00 2.23
C GLY A 402 -6.33 -4.14 3.49
N VAL A 403 -7.08 -4.49 4.51
CA VAL A 403 -7.00 -3.86 5.84
C VAL A 403 -6.90 -4.94 6.92
N THR A 404 -6.07 -4.71 7.92
CA THR A 404 -5.97 -5.57 9.10
C THR A 404 -7.09 -5.27 10.09
N LYS A 405 -7.33 -6.17 11.04
CA LYS A 405 -8.32 -5.98 12.11
C LYS A 405 -8.06 -4.76 13.00
N ASP A 406 -6.78 -4.35 13.13
CA ASP A 406 -6.37 -3.13 13.84
C ASP A 406 -6.27 -1.89 12.93
N GLY A 407 -6.84 -1.93 11.72
CA GLY A 407 -7.02 -0.76 10.87
C GLY A 407 -5.80 -0.34 10.04
N LYS A 408 -4.74 -1.17 9.95
CA LYS A 408 -3.63 -0.89 9.03
C LYS A 408 -4.02 -1.26 7.61
N LEU A 409 -3.81 -0.34 6.67
CA LEU A 409 -3.93 -0.63 5.25
C LEU A 409 -2.69 -1.40 4.77
N LEU A 410 -2.91 -2.39 3.92
CA LEU A 410 -1.86 -3.19 3.27
C LEU A 410 -1.93 -2.93 1.76
N LEU A 411 -0.87 -2.37 1.18
CA LEU A 411 -0.69 -2.25 -0.27
C LEU A 411 0.39 -3.25 -0.68
N VAL A 412 0.04 -4.24 -1.49
CA VAL A 412 0.92 -5.38 -1.79
C VAL A 412 1.11 -5.53 -3.29
N THR A 413 2.35 -5.78 -3.71
CA THR A 413 2.65 -6.28 -5.06
C THR A 413 3.48 -7.56 -5.00
N VAL A 414 3.22 -8.46 -5.94
CA VAL A 414 3.97 -9.71 -6.13
C VAL A 414 4.25 -9.93 -7.62
N ASP A 415 5.43 -10.47 -7.92
CA ASP A 415 5.90 -10.60 -9.32
C ASP A 415 5.16 -11.70 -10.10
N SER A 416 4.70 -12.77 -9.44
CA SER A 416 4.02 -13.89 -10.09
C SER A 416 3.18 -14.74 -9.12
N ALA A 417 1.86 -14.52 -9.09
CA ALA A 417 0.92 -15.27 -8.25
C ALA A 417 -0.44 -15.52 -8.93
N THR A 418 -1.08 -16.63 -8.54
CA THR A 418 -2.51 -16.87 -8.72
C THR A 418 -3.33 -16.11 -7.66
N LEU A 419 -4.64 -15.95 -7.88
CA LEU A 419 -5.52 -15.32 -6.89
C LEU A 419 -5.56 -16.08 -5.55
N LYS A 420 -5.37 -17.40 -5.55
CA LYS A 420 -5.37 -18.22 -4.32
C LYS A 420 -4.10 -18.02 -3.50
N GLU A 421 -2.94 -17.97 -4.14
CA GLU A 421 -1.68 -17.64 -3.48
C GLU A 421 -1.70 -16.21 -2.94
N LEU A 422 -2.25 -15.25 -3.70
CA LEU A 422 -2.40 -13.87 -3.26
C LEU A 422 -3.35 -13.76 -2.06
N ALA A 423 -4.49 -14.47 -2.04
CA ALA A 423 -5.39 -14.50 -0.89
C ALA A 423 -4.74 -15.12 0.36
N ASN A 424 -4.01 -16.24 0.21
CA ASN A 424 -3.22 -16.84 1.28
C ASN A 424 -2.18 -15.86 1.84
N LEU A 425 -1.45 -15.16 0.96
CA LEU A 425 -0.48 -14.15 1.35
C LEU A 425 -1.15 -13.01 2.13
N MET A 426 -2.26 -12.45 1.64
CA MET A 426 -2.96 -11.37 2.36
C MET A 426 -3.41 -11.79 3.77
N ILE A 427 -3.90 -13.03 3.94
CA ILE A 427 -4.22 -13.59 5.27
C ILE A 427 -2.95 -13.73 6.13
N GLY A 428 -1.85 -14.24 5.57
CA GLY A 428 -0.56 -14.35 6.25
C GLY A 428 0.03 -12.99 6.67
N LEU A 429 -0.38 -11.90 6.01
CA LEU A 429 -0.05 -10.51 6.37
C LEU A 429 -1.05 -9.88 7.36
N GLY A 430 -2.05 -10.64 7.81
CA GLY A 430 -3.05 -10.21 8.79
C GLY A 430 -4.25 -9.45 8.22
N ALA A 431 -4.52 -9.54 6.91
CA ALA A 431 -5.70 -8.92 6.31
C ALA A 431 -7.00 -9.57 6.83
N GLU A 432 -7.87 -8.74 7.39
CA GLU A 432 -9.27 -9.11 7.70
C GLU A 432 -10.11 -9.06 6.42
N GLU A 433 -9.86 -8.06 5.58
CA GLU A 433 -10.50 -7.84 4.28
C GLU A 433 -9.44 -7.53 3.22
N ALA A 434 -9.60 -8.07 2.02
CA ALA A 434 -8.71 -7.76 0.90
C ALA A 434 -9.34 -8.00 -0.48
N MET A 435 -8.89 -7.24 -1.48
CA MET A 435 -9.21 -7.45 -2.89
C MET A 435 -7.98 -7.27 -3.80
N ASN A 436 -8.06 -7.87 -4.98
CA ASN A 436 -7.10 -7.69 -6.07
C ASN A 436 -7.31 -6.31 -6.76
N LEU A 437 -6.25 -5.74 -7.33
CA LEU A 437 -6.26 -4.53 -8.15
C LEU A 437 -5.84 -4.88 -9.60
N ASP A 438 -5.67 -3.89 -10.49
CA ASP A 438 -5.12 -4.20 -11.82
C ASP A 438 -3.71 -4.81 -11.70
N GLY A 439 -3.38 -5.73 -12.61
CA GLY A 439 -2.23 -6.61 -12.48
C GLY A 439 -1.33 -6.67 -13.72
N GLY A 440 -0.53 -7.72 -13.81
CA GLY A 440 0.46 -7.88 -14.87
C GLY A 440 1.41 -6.69 -14.92
N GLY A 441 1.70 -6.18 -16.12
CA GLY A 441 2.54 -4.99 -16.29
C GLY A 441 2.01 -3.68 -15.70
N SER A 442 0.74 -3.64 -15.25
CA SER A 442 0.22 -2.51 -14.49
C SER A 442 0.69 -2.51 -13.02
N SER A 443 1.11 -3.67 -12.49
CA SER A 443 1.49 -3.85 -11.08
C SER A 443 2.69 -2.99 -10.73
N THR A 444 2.45 -1.92 -9.96
CA THR A 444 3.49 -0.94 -9.59
C THR A 444 3.20 -0.41 -8.20
N LEU A 445 4.17 -0.58 -7.29
CA LEU A 445 4.24 0.03 -5.96
C LEU A 445 5.35 1.07 -5.96
N VAL A 446 5.05 2.26 -5.45
CA VAL A 446 5.97 3.39 -5.33
C VAL A 446 6.10 3.76 -3.85
N TYR A 447 7.32 3.99 -3.38
CA TYR A 447 7.60 4.47 -2.03
C TYR A 447 8.70 5.52 -2.06
N ARG A 448 8.40 6.73 -1.52
CA ARG A 448 9.26 7.92 -1.48
C ARG A 448 9.99 8.16 -2.82
N ASP A 449 9.22 8.36 -3.89
CA ASP A 449 9.65 8.56 -5.30
C ASP A 449 10.22 7.36 -6.08
N TRP A 450 10.45 6.19 -5.47
CA TRP A 450 11.00 5.01 -6.15
C TRP A 450 9.94 3.96 -6.45
N VAL A 451 9.97 3.37 -7.65
CA VAL A 451 9.28 2.10 -7.92
C VAL A 451 10.03 0.99 -7.20
N VAL A 452 9.36 0.28 -6.29
CA VAL A 452 10.02 -0.68 -5.37
C VAL A 452 9.79 -2.15 -5.72
N ASN A 453 8.87 -2.46 -6.63
CA ASN A 453 8.73 -3.79 -7.22
C ASN A 453 9.38 -3.86 -8.62
N SER A 454 9.38 -5.03 -9.25
CA SER A 454 9.84 -5.21 -10.64
C SER A 454 8.63 -5.23 -11.60
N PRO A 455 8.32 -4.16 -12.35
CA PRO A 455 7.13 -4.14 -13.22
C PRO A 455 7.29 -5.09 -14.42
N GLN A 456 6.26 -5.90 -14.68
CA GLN A 456 6.30 -6.87 -15.77
C GLN A 456 6.32 -6.18 -17.15
N GLY A 457 7.44 -6.34 -17.88
CA GLY A 457 7.61 -5.83 -19.24
C GLY A 457 8.77 -4.84 -19.43
N GLN A 458 9.88 -5.00 -18.70
CA GLN A 458 11.11 -4.17 -18.72
C GLN A 458 10.97 -2.70 -18.29
N ARG A 459 9.77 -2.12 -18.34
CA ARG A 459 9.47 -0.75 -17.87
C ARG A 459 8.10 -0.73 -17.21
N GLU A 460 7.94 0.10 -16.19
CA GLU A 460 6.62 0.42 -15.62
C GLU A 460 5.66 0.87 -16.75
N ARG A 461 4.42 0.36 -16.70
CA ARG A 461 3.35 0.70 -17.62
C ARG A 461 2.63 1.96 -17.16
N ALA A 462 2.18 2.79 -18.12
CA ALA A 462 1.26 3.87 -17.82
C ALA A 462 -0.17 3.31 -17.60
N VAL A 463 -0.80 3.66 -16.49
CA VAL A 463 -2.11 3.20 -16.05
C VAL A 463 -3.11 4.38 -16.01
N SER A 464 -4.39 4.11 -15.80
CA SER A 464 -5.43 5.16 -15.76
C SER A 464 -5.55 5.88 -14.41
N ASN A 465 -5.20 5.21 -13.31
CA ASN A 465 -5.36 5.72 -11.96
C ASN A 465 -4.46 4.97 -10.97
N ALA A 466 -4.20 5.60 -9.83
CA ALA A 466 -3.45 5.04 -8.71
C ALA A 466 -4.12 5.42 -7.39
N LEU A 467 -3.88 4.63 -6.33
CA LEU A 467 -4.14 5.04 -4.95
C LEU A 467 -2.87 5.67 -4.38
N LEU A 468 -2.97 6.89 -3.89
CA LEU A 468 -1.86 7.66 -3.33
C LEU A 468 -1.97 7.74 -1.80
N VAL A 469 -0.82 7.64 -1.13
CA VAL A 469 -0.66 7.82 0.32
C VAL A 469 0.17 9.06 0.56
N PHE A 470 -0.33 9.95 1.41
CA PHE A 470 0.32 11.17 1.85
C PHE A 470 0.62 11.09 3.34
N GLU A 471 1.75 11.66 3.74
CA GLU A 471 2.20 11.89 5.09
C GLU A 471 2.35 13.42 5.20
N ARG A 472 1.68 14.06 6.16
CA ARG A 472 1.51 15.53 6.25
C ARG A 472 1.63 16.08 7.65
#